data_AF-A0A2W6BNY3-F1
#
_entry.id   AF-A0A2W6BNY3-F1
#
_cell.length_a   1.000
_cell.length_b   1.000
_cell.length_c   1.000
_cell.angle_alpha   90.00
_cell.angle_beta   90.00
_cell.angle_gamma   90.00
#
_symmetry.space_group_name_H-M   'P 1'
#
loop_
_entity.id
_entity.type
_entity.pdbx_description
1 polymer ?
#
loop_
_entity_poly.entity_id
_entity_poly.type
_entity_poly.pdbx_seq_one_letter_code
_entity_poly.pdbx_strand_id
1 'polypeptide(L)'
;MSVLPAPPAEAELVRREMLAHADRLLDAVEELRLAQESSLPPTLREAIRSLQLRIDRAESSNPRTVRAAQLLVFAVQQRLMAANPRHRHPRSHLGRAGGTPRVTTVERGVEWKELTLPPAAPAGQSGPSTPAALPWSRQVELVVERAFDRWSLAQNQAVAAARSSQEAGPAVARAPAARSNYWDLPCE
;
A
#
# COMPACT_ATOMS: atom_id res chain seq x y z
N MET A 1 -3.78 -19.87 27.18
CA MET A 1 -3.18 -18.90 26.24
C MET A 1 -2.29 -19.70 25.28
N SER A 2 -2.80 -20.06 24.10
CA SER A 2 -2.02 -20.84 23.13
C SER A 2 -1.12 -19.90 22.32
N VAL A 3 0.19 -20.03 22.52
CA VAL A 3 1.21 -19.39 21.69
C VAL A 3 1.16 -20.07 20.32
N LEU A 4 0.62 -19.39 19.31
CA LEU A 4 0.68 -19.85 17.93
C LEU A 4 2.15 -19.93 17.50
N PRO A 5 2.61 -21.03 16.87
CA PRO A 5 3.99 -21.16 16.43
C PRO A 5 4.34 -20.04 15.44
N ALA A 6 5.56 -19.51 15.57
CA ALA A 6 6.10 -18.57 14.61
C ALA A 6 6.02 -19.19 13.20
N PRO A 7 5.56 -18.45 12.18
CA PRO A 7 5.59 -18.92 10.81
C PRO A 7 7.05 -19.23 10.41
N PRO A 8 7.29 -20.26 9.59
CA PRO A 8 8.65 -20.69 9.27
C PRO A 8 9.42 -19.53 8.64
N ALA A 9 10.60 -19.22 9.17
CA ALA A 9 11.44 -18.09 8.75
C ALA A 9 11.70 -18.08 7.22
N GLU A 10 11.69 -19.25 6.59
CA GLU A 10 11.80 -19.43 5.14
C GLU A 10 10.65 -18.78 4.37
N ALA A 11 9.40 -18.87 4.83
CA ALA A 11 8.25 -18.28 4.14
C ALA A 11 8.31 -16.74 4.10
N GLU A 12 8.82 -16.12 5.16
CA GLU A 12 9.05 -14.66 5.20
C GLU A 12 10.23 -14.24 4.33
N LEU A 13 11.30 -15.05 4.28
CA LEU A 13 12.44 -14.82 3.39
C LEU A 13 11.99 -14.84 1.92
N VAL A 14 11.29 -15.89 1.51
CA VAL A 14 10.76 -16.05 0.15
C VAL A 14 9.84 -14.88 -0.22
N ARG A 15 8.94 -14.46 0.68
CA ARG A 15 8.04 -13.32 0.45
C ARG A 15 8.82 -12.02 0.21
N ARG A 16 9.89 -11.77 0.96
CA ARG A 16 10.75 -10.58 0.81
C ARG A 16 11.52 -10.61 -0.50
N GLU A 17 12.07 -11.76 -0.88
CA GLU A 17 12.75 -11.93 -2.16
C GLU A 17 11.80 -11.68 -3.33
N MET A 18 10.55 -12.17 -3.24
CA MET A 18 9.52 -11.93 -4.24
C MET A 18 9.10 -10.46 -4.31
N LEU A 19 9.02 -9.75 -3.17
CA LEU A 19 8.80 -8.31 -3.16
C LEU A 19 9.94 -7.56 -3.83
N ALA A 20 11.19 -7.87 -3.47
CA ALA A 20 12.36 -7.24 -4.08
C ALA A 20 12.44 -7.52 -5.59
N HIS A 21 12.00 -8.71 -6.04
CA HIS A 21 11.89 -9.00 -7.47
C HIS A 21 10.76 -8.21 -8.14
N ALA A 22 9.62 -8.04 -7.47
CA ALA A 22 8.53 -7.20 -7.97
C ALA A 22 8.95 -5.72 -8.09
N ASP A 23 9.70 -5.19 -7.11
CA ASP A 23 10.24 -3.82 -7.12
C ASP A 23 11.14 -3.60 -8.34
N ARG A 24 12.09 -4.51 -8.59
CA ARG A 24 12.96 -4.43 -9.78
C ARG A 24 12.19 -4.46 -11.10
N LEU A 25 11.10 -5.24 -11.16
CA LEU A 25 10.24 -5.27 -12.35
C LEU A 25 9.44 -3.97 -12.49
N LEU A 26 9.00 -3.36 -11.38
CA LEU A 26 8.34 -2.07 -11.41
C LEU A 26 9.28 -0.98 -11.91
N ASP A 27 10.54 -0.95 -11.44
CA ASP A 27 11.55 0.00 -11.89
C ASP A 27 11.75 -0.08 -13.41
N ALA A 28 11.92 -1.29 -13.96
CA ALA A 28 12.06 -1.49 -15.41
C ALA A 28 10.80 -1.08 -16.20
N VAL A 29 9.60 -1.27 -15.64
CA VAL A 29 8.35 -0.79 -16.25
C VAL A 29 8.26 0.74 -16.20
N GLU A 30 8.73 1.36 -15.11
CA GLU A 30 8.77 2.82 -14.96
C GLU A 30 9.78 3.47 -15.90
N GLU A 31 10.94 2.86 -16.14
CA GLU A 31 11.89 3.31 -17.15
C GLU A 31 11.24 3.39 -18.53
N LEU A 32 10.48 2.36 -18.92
CA LEU A 32 9.72 2.35 -20.18
C LEU A 32 8.65 3.46 -20.20
N ARG A 33 7.93 3.66 -19.08
CA ARG A 33 6.93 4.73 -18.96
C ARG A 33 7.57 6.11 -19.10
N LEU A 34 8.74 6.33 -18.51
CA LEU A 34 9.50 7.59 -18.59
C LEU A 34 10.02 7.83 -20.01
N ALA A 35 10.43 6.76 -20.71
CA ALA A 35 10.78 6.78 -22.12
C ALA A 35 9.57 6.95 -23.06
N GLN A 36 8.35 7.04 -22.52
CA GLN A 36 7.08 7.12 -23.26
C GLN A 36 6.79 5.90 -24.15
N GLU A 37 7.38 4.76 -23.82
CA GLU A 37 7.08 3.50 -24.48
C GLU A 37 5.69 3.00 -24.07
N SER A 38 4.91 2.56 -25.05
CA SER A 38 3.55 2.04 -24.82
C SER A 38 3.51 0.51 -24.76
N SER A 39 4.43 -0.14 -25.47
CA SER A 39 4.53 -1.59 -25.59
C SER A 39 5.49 -2.19 -24.57
N LEU A 40 5.20 -3.40 -24.10
CA LEU A 40 6.06 -4.09 -23.14
C LEU A 40 7.00 -5.09 -23.85
N PRO A 41 8.33 -5.00 -23.63
CA PRO A 41 9.28 -5.96 -24.17
C PRO A 41 8.95 -7.42 -23.78
N PRO A 42 9.12 -8.40 -24.68
CA PRO A 42 8.79 -9.81 -24.40
C PRO A 42 9.49 -10.39 -23.17
N THR A 43 10.72 -9.96 -22.90
CA THR A 43 11.50 -10.38 -21.72
C THR A 43 10.82 -9.96 -20.42
N LEU A 44 10.36 -8.71 -20.35
CA LEU A 44 9.69 -8.15 -19.18
C LEU A 44 8.29 -8.75 -18.98
N ARG A 45 7.61 -9.06 -20.09
CA ARG A 45 6.34 -9.80 -20.08
C ARG A 45 6.47 -11.16 -19.41
N GLU A 46 7.49 -11.93 -19.82
CA GLU A 46 7.71 -13.27 -19.29
C GLU A 46 8.14 -13.25 -17.83
N ALA A 47 8.95 -12.27 -17.44
CA ALA A 47 9.34 -12.07 -16.05
C ALA A 47 8.13 -11.76 -15.14
N ILE A 48 7.25 -10.86 -15.58
CA ILE A 48 6.00 -10.54 -14.85
C ILE A 48 5.07 -11.76 -14.79
N ARG A 49 4.96 -12.53 -15.87
CA ARG A 49 4.18 -13.77 -15.89
C ARG A 49 4.73 -14.81 -14.93
N SER A 50 6.04 -15.02 -14.93
CA SER A 50 6.74 -15.93 -14.03
C SER A 50 6.52 -15.56 -12.56
N LEU A 51 6.55 -14.27 -12.25
CA LEU A 51 6.23 -13.77 -10.91
C LEU A 51 4.78 -14.06 -10.52
N GLN A 52 3.81 -13.87 -11.42
CA GLN A 52 2.40 -14.18 -11.16
C GLN A 52 2.17 -15.67 -10.90
N LEU A 53 2.82 -16.56 -11.67
CA LEU A 53 2.72 -18.01 -11.49
C LEU A 53 3.29 -18.45 -10.14
N ARG A 54 4.39 -17.83 -9.68
CA ARG A 54 4.97 -18.11 -8.36
C ARG A 54 4.10 -17.68 -7.18
N ILE A 55 3.17 -16.74 -7.39
CA ILE A 55 2.20 -16.28 -6.36
C ILE A 55 0.87 -17.04 -6.50
N ASP A 56 0.86 -18.13 -7.27
CA ASP A 56 -0.25 -19.06 -7.41
C ASP A 56 -1.53 -18.40 -7.97
N ARG A 57 -1.37 -17.54 -8.98
CA ARG A 57 -2.50 -17.16 -9.83
C ARG A 57 -2.81 -18.30 -10.81
N ALA A 58 -3.94 -18.97 -10.61
CA ALA A 58 -4.54 -19.89 -11.57
C ALA A 58 -4.78 -19.24 -12.96
N GLU A 59 -4.90 -17.91 -13.01
CA GLU A 59 -4.98 -17.13 -14.24
C GLU A 59 -3.82 -16.12 -14.33
N SER A 60 -2.68 -16.57 -14.84
CA SER A 60 -1.56 -15.68 -15.19
C SER A 60 -1.92 -14.83 -16.40
N SER A 61 -1.87 -13.52 -16.24
CA SER A 61 -2.14 -12.54 -17.30
C SER A 61 -0.82 -12.11 -17.95
N ASN A 62 -0.83 -11.95 -19.29
CA ASN A 62 0.34 -11.57 -20.08
C ASN A 62 0.17 -10.11 -20.55
N PRO A 63 0.70 -9.11 -19.79
CA PRO A 63 0.50 -7.70 -20.13
C PRO A 63 1.20 -7.35 -21.44
N ARG A 64 0.50 -6.74 -22.40
CA ARG A 64 1.10 -6.24 -23.65
C ARG A 64 1.51 -4.77 -23.59
N THR A 65 1.01 -4.03 -22.60
CA THR A 65 1.24 -2.59 -22.45
C THR A 65 1.97 -2.29 -21.15
N VAL A 66 2.74 -1.20 -21.14
CA VAL A 66 3.43 -0.68 -19.94
C VAL A 66 2.44 -0.42 -18.81
N ARG A 67 1.27 0.16 -19.11
CA ARG A 67 0.23 0.41 -18.11
C ARG A 67 -0.32 -0.88 -17.49
N ALA A 68 -0.61 -1.90 -18.31
CA ALA A 68 -1.10 -3.18 -17.79
C ALA A 68 -0.05 -3.89 -16.94
N ALA A 69 1.21 -3.82 -17.35
CA ALA A 69 2.35 -4.35 -16.60
C ALA A 69 2.45 -3.71 -15.20
N GLN A 70 2.40 -2.38 -15.15
CA GLN A 70 2.47 -1.59 -13.92
C GLN A 70 1.36 -1.99 -12.92
N LEU A 71 0.11 -2.09 -13.39
CA LEU A 71 -1.02 -2.51 -12.56
C LEU A 71 -0.87 -3.93 -12.03
N LEU A 72 -0.32 -4.84 -12.84
CA LEU A 72 -0.11 -6.23 -12.44
C LEU A 72 1.00 -6.38 -11.39
N VAL A 73 2.11 -5.64 -11.55
CA VAL A 73 3.19 -5.63 -10.57
C VAL A 73 2.70 -5.05 -9.23
N PHE A 74 1.91 -3.97 -9.25
CA PHE A 74 1.28 -3.44 -8.03
C PHE A 74 0.33 -4.44 -7.36
N ALA A 75 -0.53 -5.12 -8.13
CA ALA A 75 -1.44 -6.13 -7.59
C ALA A 75 -0.67 -7.30 -6.94
N VAL A 76 0.48 -7.67 -7.51
CA VAL A 76 1.40 -8.66 -6.94
C VAL A 76 2.00 -8.16 -5.63
N GLN A 77 2.57 -6.94 -5.61
CA GLN A 77 3.15 -6.36 -4.39
C GLN A 77 2.11 -6.26 -3.26
N GLN A 78 0.88 -5.82 -3.56
CA GLN A 78 -0.20 -5.74 -2.58
C GLN A 78 -0.51 -7.09 -1.93
N ARG A 79 -0.53 -8.18 -2.71
CA ARG A 79 -0.76 -9.54 -2.17
C ARG A 79 0.41 -10.02 -1.33
N LEU A 80 1.64 -9.79 -1.78
CA LEU A 80 2.85 -10.13 -1.01
C LEU A 80 2.95 -9.31 0.29
N MET A 81 2.46 -8.07 0.31
CA MET A 81 2.35 -7.27 1.52
C MET A 81 1.25 -7.77 2.45
N ALA A 82 0.09 -8.17 1.91
CA ALA A 82 -1.02 -8.74 2.68
C ALA A 82 -0.69 -10.12 3.27
N ALA A 83 0.17 -10.90 2.60
CA ALA A 83 0.65 -12.19 3.07
C ALA A 83 1.73 -12.09 4.16
N ASN A 84 2.01 -10.90 4.72
CA ASN A 84 3.05 -10.71 5.72
C ASN A 84 2.71 -11.45 7.03
N PRO A 85 3.47 -12.50 7.40
CA PRO A 85 3.22 -13.30 8.60
C PRO A 85 3.32 -12.51 9.91
N ARG A 86 4.09 -11.41 9.93
CA ARG A 86 4.28 -10.54 11.10
C ARG A 86 3.13 -9.56 11.31
N HIS A 87 2.26 -9.41 10.31
CA HIS A 87 1.09 -8.54 10.33
C HIS A 87 -0.17 -9.33 9.96
N ARG A 88 -0.45 -10.43 10.70
CA ARG A 88 -1.64 -11.26 10.49
C ARG A 88 -2.97 -10.51 10.65
N HIS A 89 -2.99 -9.39 11.39
CA HIS A 89 -4.19 -8.59 11.63
C HIS A 89 -3.83 -7.09 11.60
N PRO A 90 -4.68 -6.23 11.03
CA PRO A 90 -4.52 -4.78 11.18
C PRO A 90 -4.53 -4.40 12.68
N ARG A 91 -3.56 -3.56 13.10
CA ARG A 91 -3.33 -3.19 14.51
C ARG A 91 -4.52 -2.42 15.10
N SER A 92 -4.79 -2.64 16.39
CA SER A 92 -5.87 -2.03 17.16
C SER A 92 -5.41 -0.79 17.95
N HIS A 93 -6.21 0.27 17.93
CA HIS A 93 -6.05 1.47 18.75
C HIS A 93 -6.74 1.33 20.13
N LEU A 94 -6.23 2.04 21.14
CA LEU A 94 -6.66 1.94 22.55
C LEU A 94 -8.02 2.66 22.75
N GLY A 95 -9.04 1.92 23.18
CA GLY A 95 -10.41 2.42 23.35
C GLY A 95 -11.41 2.03 22.24
N ARG A 96 -10.97 1.27 21.21
CA ARG A 96 -11.85 0.73 20.15
C ARG A 96 -11.53 -0.72 19.81
N ALA A 97 -12.52 -1.47 19.33
CA ALA A 97 -12.28 -2.79 18.76
C ALA A 97 -11.27 -2.67 17.61
N GLY A 98 -10.23 -3.49 17.64
CA GLY A 98 -9.16 -3.46 16.66
C GLY A 98 -9.65 -3.58 15.22
N GLY A 99 -9.10 -2.76 14.32
CA GLY A 99 -9.40 -2.84 12.89
C GLY A 99 -10.59 -1.99 12.42
N THR A 100 -11.10 -1.06 13.23
CA THR A 100 -12.22 -0.19 12.82
C THR A 100 -11.70 1.14 12.24
N PRO A 101 -11.61 1.30 10.90
CA PRO A 101 -11.22 2.58 10.29
C PRO A 101 -12.25 3.66 10.62
N ARG A 102 -11.80 4.90 10.88
CA ARG A 102 -12.69 6.06 10.73
C ARG A 102 -12.99 6.20 9.25
N VAL A 103 -14.14 5.70 8.84
CA VAL A 103 -14.64 5.87 7.48
C VAL A 103 -15.47 7.12 7.47
N THR A 104 -14.94 8.16 6.85
CA THR A 104 -15.72 9.37 6.57
C THR A 104 -16.32 9.20 5.19
N THR A 105 -17.64 9.33 5.09
CA THR A 105 -18.32 9.41 3.81
C THR A 105 -18.06 10.79 3.22
N VAL A 106 -17.31 10.83 2.13
CA VAL A 106 -17.04 12.01 1.33
C VAL A 106 -18.16 12.18 0.31
N GLU A 107 -18.23 13.35 -0.34
CA GLU A 107 -19.18 13.65 -1.42
C GLU A 107 -19.32 12.49 -2.41
N ARG A 108 -20.55 12.31 -2.92
CA ARG A 108 -20.92 11.25 -3.88
C ARG A 108 -20.78 9.82 -3.32
N GLY A 109 -20.95 9.64 -2.01
CA GLY A 109 -21.01 8.32 -1.36
C GLY A 109 -19.66 7.61 -1.29
N VAL A 110 -18.56 8.36 -1.37
CA VAL A 110 -17.23 7.80 -1.43
C VAL A 110 -16.65 7.68 -0.03
N GLU A 111 -16.31 6.47 0.37
CA GLU A 111 -15.70 6.22 1.66
C GLU A 111 -14.21 6.58 1.67
N TRP A 112 -13.78 7.33 2.68
CA TRP A 112 -12.37 7.60 2.98
C TRP A 112 -12.00 7.08 4.36
N LYS A 113 -10.96 6.24 4.43
CA LYS A 113 -10.39 5.77 5.69
C LYS A 113 -9.40 6.80 6.22
N GLU A 114 -9.76 7.52 7.27
CA GLU A 114 -8.92 8.52 7.91
C GLU A 114 -7.72 7.88 8.63
N LEU A 115 -6.53 8.45 8.44
CA LEU A 115 -5.34 8.12 9.23
C LEU A 115 -5.26 9.03 10.44
N THR A 116 -4.89 8.45 11.59
CA THR A 116 -4.63 9.15 12.84
C THR A 116 -3.18 8.97 13.26
N LEU A 117 -2.62 9.97 13.94
CA LEU A 117 -1.30 9.85 14.55
C LEU A 117 -1.36 8.87 15.73
N PRO A 118 -0.28 8.12 15.98
CA PRO A 118 -0.20 7.27 17.16
C PRO A 118 -0.29 8.13 18.43
N PRO A 119 -0.99 7.66 19.48
CA PRO A 119 -1.12 8.42 20.73
C PRO A 119 0.26 8.77 21.28
N ALA A 120 0.38 9.96 21.87
CA ALA A 120 1.63 10.41 22.46
C ALA A 120 2.13 9.40 23.50
N ALA A 121 3.43 9.08 23.47
CA ALA A 121 4.02 8.23 24.49
C ALA A 121 3.79 8.88 25.86
N PRO A 122 3.30 8.14 26.88
CA PRO A 122 3.14 8.69 28.22
C PRO A 122 4.49 9.21 28.73
N ALA A 123 4.47 10.40 29.32
CA ALA A 123 5.68 11.07 29.82
C ALA A 123 6.49 10.12 30.71
N GLY A 124 7.74 9.83 30.32
CA GLY A 124 8.64 8.90 31.02
C GLY A 124 8.89 7.57 30.32
N GLN A 125 8.19 7.24 29.23
CA GLN A 125 8.47 6.06 28.40
C GLN A 125 9.08 6.45 27.06
N SER A 126 10.34 6.90 27.08
CA SER A 126 11.14 7.17 25.86
C SER A 126 11.82 5.92 25.29
N GLY A 127 11.40 4.73 25.73
CA GLY A 127 11.94 3.45 25.30
C GLY A 127 10.86 2.53 24.77
N PRO A 128 11.18 1.63 23.82
CA PRO A 128 10.20 0.72 23.26
C PRO A 128 9.68 -0.23 24.37
N SER A 129 8.37 -0.20 24.66
CA SER A 129 7.72 -1.08 25.65
C SER A 129 7.79 -2.57 25.27
N THR A 130 8.41 -2.89 24.13
CA THR A 130 8.71 -4.23 23.63
C THR A 130 9.92 -4.11 22.71
N PRO A 131 10.92 -5.02 22.73
CA PRO A 131 12.15 -4.92 21.93
C PRO A 131 11.95 -4.87 20.39
N ALA A 132 10.70 -5.00 19.90
CA ALA A 132 10.32 -4.89 18.50
C ALA A 132 9.47 -3.64 18.16
N ALA A 133 9.21 -2.75 19.13
CA ALA A 133 8.44 -1.54 18.90
C ALA A 133 9.34 -0.42 18.36
N LEU A 134 8.91 0.23 17.28
CA LEU A 134 9.57 1.42 16.74
C LEU A 134 9.44 2.59 17.73
N PRO A 135 10.42 3.50 17.82
CA PRO A 135 10.26 4.72 18.60
C PRO A 135 9.05 5.51 18.09
N TRP A 136 8.34 6.21 18.99
CA TRP A 136 7.12 6.95 18.65
C TRP A 136 7.33 7.94 17.50
N SER A 137 8.46 8.65 17.49
CA SER A 137 8.84 9.54 16.38
C SER A 137 8.86 8.82 15.03
N ARG A 138 9.43 7.62 14.96
CA ARG A 138 9.45 6.81 13.73
C ARG A 138 8.06 6.33 13.34
N GLN A 139 7.18 6.08 14.31
CA GLN A 139 5.78 5.74 14.02
C GLN A 139 5.03 6.94 13.44
N VAL A 140 5.26 8.15 13.97
CA VAL A 140 4.72 9.40 13.44
C VAL A 140 5.21 9.63 12.00
N GLU A 141 6.52 9.52 11.75
CA GLU A 141 7.11 9.65 10.41
C GLU A 141 6.42 8.71 9.41
N LEU A 142 6.26 7.42 9.75
CA LEU A 142 5.61 6.44 8.88
C LEU A 142 4.13 6.76 8.61
N VAL A 143 3.41 7.37 9.56
CA VAL A 143 2.02 7.80 9.34
C VAL A 143 1.96 9.02 8.43
N VAL A 144 2.88 9.98 8.60
CA VAL A 144 2.99 11.18 7.74
C VAL A 144 3.35 10.77 6.31
N GLU A 145 4.37 9.93 6.13
CA GLU A 145 4.77 9.38 4.83
C GLU A 145 3.58 8.68 4.14
N ARG A 146 2.86 7.83 4.89
CA ARG A 146 1.68 7.14 4.37
C ARG A 146 0.53 8.10 4.01
N ALA A 147 0.31 9.16 4.78
CA ALA A 147 -0.71 10.16 4.47
C ALA A 147 -0.36 10.93 3.20
N PHE A 148 0.91 11.30 3.03
CA PHE A 148 1.43 11.93 1.83
C PHE A 148 1.28 11.04 0.58
N ASP A 149 1.64 9.75 0.68
CA ASP A 149 1.48 8.79 -0.41
C ASP A 149 0.02 8.64 -0.84
N ARG A 150 -0.89 8.58 0.13
CA ARG A 150 -2.34 8.47 -0.13
C ARG A 150 -2.91 9.72 -0.78
N TRP A 151 -2.45 10.90 -0.39
CA TRP A 151 -2.83 12.15 -1.05
C TRP A 151 -2.28 12.21 -2.48
N SER A 152 -1.00 11.92 -2.67
CA SER A 152 -0.36 11.91 -3.99
C SER A 152 -1.04 10.93 -4.95
N LEU A 153 -1.38 9.72 -4.47
CA LEU A 153 -2.12 8.74 -5.23
C LEU A 153 -3.53 9.22 -5.60
N ALA A 154 -4.28 9.76 -4.63
CA ALA A 154 -5.63 10.28 -4.88
C ALA A 154 -5.62 11.44 -5.89
N GLN A 155 -4.62 12.33 -5.80
CA GLN A 155 -4.43 13.42 -6.74
C GLN A 155 -4.12 12.92 -8.16
N ASN A 156 -3.20 11.95 -8.29
CA ASN A 156 -2.86 11.35 -9.58
C ASN A 156 -4.06 10.63 -10.21
N GLN A 157 -4.87 9.95 -9.39
CA GLN A 157 -6.11 9.32 -9.83
C GLN A 157 -7.15 10.35 -10.29
N ALA A 158 -7.31 11.46 -9.56
CA ALA A 158 -8.21 12.55 -9.95
C ALA A 158 -7.79 13.18 -11.28
N VAL A 159 -6.49 13.46 -11.47
CA VAL A 159 -5.94 14.01 -12.72
C VAL A 159 -6.13 13.03 -13.88
N ALA A 160 -5.83 11.74 -13.68
CA ALA A 160 -6.03 10.72 -14.71
C ALA A 160 -7.50 10.58 -15.09
N ALA A 161 -8.40 10.58 -14.10
CA ALA A 161 -9.84 10.49 -14.32
C ALA A 161 -10.37 11.70 -15.11
N ALA A 162 -9.96 12.92 -14.73
CA ALA A 162 -10.31 14.16 -15.43
C ALA A 162 -9.87 14.15 -16.91
N ARG A 163 -8.70 13.57 -17.21
CA ARG A 163 -8.21 13.42 -18.59
C ARG A 163 -8.98 12.38 -19.39
N SER A 164 -9.51 11.34 -18.74
CA SER A 164 -10.18 10.22 -19.41
C SER A 164 -11.68 10.39 -19.65
N SER A 165 -12.32 11.42 -19.09
CA SER A 165 -13.77 11.71 -19.20
C SER A 165 -14.75 10.58 -18.80
N GLN A 166 -14.26 9.44 -18.29
CA GLN A 166 -15.09 8.41 -17.64
C GLN A 166 -15.24 8.70 -16.13
N GLU A 167 -16.30 8.16 -15.51
CA GLU A 167 -16.77 8.37 -14.12
C GLU A 167 -15.73 8.92 -13.12
N ALA A 168 -15.42 10.21 -13.25
CA ALA A 168 -14.36 10.86 -12.48
C ALA A 168 -14.81 11.26 -11.07
N GLY A 169 -16.11 11.17 -10.79
CA GLY A 169 -16.72 11.61 -9.55
C GLY A 169 -16.05 11.03 -8.31
N PRO A 170 -15.86 9.71 -8.21
CA PRO A 170 -15.24 9.13 -7.03
C PRO A 170 -13.78 9.48 -6.83
N ALA A 171 -12.99 9.56 -7.92
CA ALA A 171 -11.56 9.88 -7.85
C ALA A 171 -11.35 11.36 -7.46
N VAL A 172 -12.14 12.26 -8.04
CA VAL A 172 -12.10 13.69 -7.74
C VAL A 172 -12.58 13.97 -6.32
N ALA A 173 -13.59 13.25 -5.82
CA ALA A 173 -14.08 13.40 -4.44
C ALA A 173 -13.06 12.93 -3.38
N ARG A 174 -12.21 11.93 -3.68
CA ARG A 174 -11.20 11.43 -2.73
C ARG A 174 -10.03 12.38 -2.52
N ALA A 175 -9.65 13.16 -3.54
CA ALA A 175 -8.46 14.01 -3.47
C ALA A 175 -8.55 15.10 -2.38
N PRO A 176 -9.66 15.84 -2.21
CA PRO A 176 -9.84 16.77 -1.09
C PRO A 176 -9.78 16.10 0.28
N ALA A 177 -10.42 14.94 0.45
CA ALA A 177 -10.41 14.20 1.72
C ALA A 177 -9.01 13.67 2.07
N ALA A 178 -8.26 13.18 1.08
CA ALA A 178 -6.87 12.76 1.27
C ALA A 178 -5.96 13.93 1.63
N ARG A 179 -6.17 15.09 0.99
CA ARG A 179 -5.44 16.33 1.29
C ARG A 179 -5.71 16.81 2.72
N SER A 180 -6.97 16.88 3.13
CA SER A 180 -7.33 17.26 4.50
C SER A 180 -6.75 16.28 5.51
N ASN A 181 -6.87 14.97 5.29
CA ASN A 181 -6.29 13.99 6.20
C ASN A 181 -4.76 14.10 6.32
N TYR A 182 -4.04 14.48 5.27
CA TYR A 182 -2.60 14.77 5.34
C TYR A 182 -2.27 16.04 6.13
N TRP A 183 -3.00 17.13 5.90
CA TRP A 183 -2.72 18.41 6.57
C TRP A 183 -3.16 18.44 8.03
N ASP A 184 -4.27 17.77 8.34
CA ASP A 184 -4.92 17.86 9.65
C ASP A 184 -4.49 16.72 10.60
N LEU A 185 -4.06 15.57 10.06
CA LEU A 185 -3.59 14.36 10.77
C LEU A 185 -3.98 14.32 12.27
N PRO A 186 -5.25 13.99 12.59
CA PRO A 186 -5.72 14.09 13.96
C PRO A 186 -4.95 13.13 14.88
N CYS A 187 -4.59 13.64 16.06
CA CYS A 187 -4.11 12.81 17.15
C CYS A 187 -5.26 12.00 17.74
N GLU A 188 -4.96 10.79 18.20
CA GLU A 188 -5.85 10.04 19.09
C GLU A 188 -5.72 10.43 20.56
#